data_AF-A0A316P628-F1
#
_entry.id   AF-A0A316P628-F1
#
_cell.length_a   1.000
_cell.length_b   1.000
_cell.length_c   1.000
_cell.angle_alpha   90.00
_cell.angle_beta   90.00
_cell.angle_gamma   90.00
#
_symmetry.space_group_name_H-M   'P 1'
#
loop_
_entity.id
_entity.type
_entity.pdbx_description
1 polymer ?
#
loop_
_entity_poly.entity_id
_entity_poly.type
_entity_poly.pdbx_seq_one_letter_code
_entity_poly.pdbx_strand_id
1 'polypeptide(L)'
;MKTILNKYEALKAALEELGLNAETSRALSLEYRGAYCEVVISTEWLNYDCYIDRVTGELAGIDTMPQEDPEAFEGDLCAELLREEEKAA
;
A
#
# COMPACT_ATOMS: atom_id res chain seq x y z
N MET A 1 -21.60 -6.30 -10.49
CA MET A 1 -21.47 -5.86 -9.08
C MET A 1 -20.02 -5.46 -8.93
N LYS A 2 -19.69 -4.19 -8.66
CA LYS A 2 -18.30 -3.82 -8.40
C LYS A 2 -17.95 -4.32 -7.00
N THR A 3 -16.97 -5.21 -6.89
CA THR A 3 -16.47 -5.67 -5.60
C THR A 3 -15.75 -4.51 -4.93
N ILE A 4 -16.08 -4.21 -3.68
CA ILE A 4 -15.37 -3.21 -2.90
C ILE A 4 -14.03 -3.82 -2.51
N LEU A 5 -12.94 -3.13 -2.85
CA LEU A 5 -11.59 -3.57 -2.56
C LEU A 5 -11.37 -3.69 -1.05
N ASN A 6 -10.75 -4.79 -0.66
CA ASN A 6 -10.16 -4.95 0.65
C ASN A 6 -8.80 -4.23 0.72
N LYS A 7 -8.24 -4.13 1.93
CA LYS A 7 -6.98 -3.40 2.16
C LYS A 7 -5.75 -4.00 1.44
N TYR A 8 -5.73 -5.30 1.19
CA TYR A 8 -4.64 -5.97 0.49
C TYR A 8 -4.75 -5.80 -1.03
N GLU A 9 -5.97 -5.81 -1.57
CA GLU A 9 -6.20 -5.45 -2.97
C GLU A 9 -5.87 -3.97 -3.22
N ALA A 10 -6.16 -3.08 -2.26
CA ALA A 10 -5.74 -1.69 -2.31
C ALA A 10 -4.21 -1.53 -2.24
N LEU A 11 -3.52 -2.30 -1.38
CA LEU A 11 -2.05 -2.34 -1.34
C LEU A 11 -1.47 -2.77 -2.69
N LYS A 12 -2.04 -3.82 -3.30
CA LYS A 12 -1.60 -4.28 -4.62
C LYS A 12 -1.78 -3.20 -5.70
N ALA A 13 -2.94 -2.54 -5.73
CA ALA A 13 -3.19 -1.44 -6.66
C ALA A 13 -2.19 -0.28 -6.46
N ALA A 14 -1.90 0.10 -5.21
CA ALA A 14 -0.91 1.12 -4.90
C ALA A 14 0.50 0.75 -5.41
N LEU A 15 0.94 -0.49 -5.19
CA LEU A 15 2.25 -0.95 -5.69
C LEU A 15 2.34 -0.92 -7.22
N GLU A 16 1.27 -1.35 -7.90
CA GLU A 16 1.20 -1.36 -9.37
C GLU A 16 1.23 0.07 -9.95
N GLU A 17 0.41 0.98 -9.43
CA GLU A 17 0.35 2.38 -9.89
C GLU A 17 1.66 3.14 -9.63
N LEU A 18 2.34 2.84 -8.52
CA LEU A 18 3.61 3.49 -8.16
C LEU A 18 4.84 2.80 -8.77
N GLY A 19 4.67 1.66 -9.43
CA GLY A 19 5.78 0.86 -9.96
C GLY A 19 6.72 0.32 -8.89
N LEU A 20 6.20 0.06 -7.69
CA LEU A 20 6.96 -0.40 -6.54
C LEU A 20 7.05 -1.93 -6.49
N ASN A 21 8.20 -2.43 -6.03
CA ASN A 21 8.42 -3.86 -5.86
C ASN A 21 8.01 -4.31 -4.45
N ALA A 22 7.04 -5.23 -4.36
CA ALA A 22 6.54 -5.77 -3.10
C ALA A 22 7.60 -6.48 -2.25
N GLU A 23 8.66 -7.02 -2.87
CA GLU A 23 9.75 -7.73 -2.18
C GLU A 23 10.78 -6.77 -1.55
N THR A 24 10.70 -5.47 -1.84
CA THR A 24 11.60 -4.45 -1.27
C THR A 24 10.84 -3.28 -0.62
N SER A 25 9.52 -3.28 -0.69
CA SER A 25 8.65 -2.23 -0.12
C SER A 25 7.97 -2.76 1.14
N ARG A 26 7.75 -1.88 2.11
CA ARG A 26 7.10 -2.22 3.38
C ARG A 26 5.82 -1.43 3.57
N ALA A 27 4.76 -2.06 4.03
CA ALA A 27 3.54 -1.38 4.42
C ALA A 27 3.64 -0.96 5.89
N LEU A 28 3.53 0.34 6.15
CA LEU A 28 3.47 0.91 7.50
C LEU A 28 2.03 0.93 8.02
N SER A 29 1.07 1.22 7.14
CA SER A 29 -0.35 1.30 7.50
C SER A 29 -1.25 0.95 6.32
N LEU A 30 -2.37 0.32 6.63
CA LEU A 30 -3.44 -0.07 5.70
C LEU A 30 -4.79 0.20 6.39
N GLU A 31 -5.33 1.42 6.23
CA GLU A 31 -6.51 1.88 6.96
C GLU A 31 -7.65 2.32 6.04
N TYR A 32 -8.88 1.94 6.39
CA TYR A 32 -10.05 2.44 5.67
C TYR A 32 -10.38 3.88 6.06
N ARG A 33 -10.46 4.76 5.06
CA ARG A 33 -10.85 6.17 5.17
C ARG A 33 -12.08 6.43 4.31
N GLY A 34 -13.24 5.98 4.80
CA GLY A 34 -14.51 6.09 4.08
C GLY A 34 -14.50 5.29 2.77
N ALA A 35 -14.63 5.99 1.64
CA ALA A 35 -14.58 5.40 0.30
C ALA A 35 -13.16 5.00 -0.13
N TYR A 36 -12.14 5.43 0.60
CA TYR A 36 -10.73 5.18 0.29
C TYR A 36 -10.09 4.17 1.24
N CYS A 37 -9.00 3.56 0.80
CA CYS A 37 -8.02 2.92 1.65
C CYS A 37 -6.77 3.79 1.65
N GLU A 38 -6.37 4.27 2.82
CA GLU A 38 -5.06 4.86 3.04
C GLU A 38 -4.03 3.72 3.09
N VAL A 39 -2.99 3.85 2.28
CA VAL A 39 -1.93 2.86 2.09
C VAL A 39 -0.61 3.60 2.26
N VAL A 40 0.06 3.36 3.38
CA VAL A 40 1.36 3.98 3.69
C VAL A 40 2.46 2.99 3.40
N ILE A 41 3.34 3.30 2.44
CA ILE A 41 4.41 2.43 1.96
C ILE A 41 5.76 3.08 2.21
N SER A 42 6.67 2.35 2.84
CA SER A 42 8.05 2.72 3.01
C SER A 42 8.94 2.00 1.99
N THR A 43 9.88 2.74 1.42
CA THR A 43 10.98 2.26 0.57
C THR A 43 12.28 2.87 1.09
N GLU A 44 13.42 2.35 0.65
CA GLU A 44 14.74 2.78 1.16
C GLU A 44 14.96 4.30 1.03
N TRP A 45 14.25 4.94 0.11
CA TRP A 45 14.43 6.32 -0.28
C TRP A 45 13.25 7.23 0.07
N LEU A 46 12.03 6.69 0.09
CA LEU A 46 10.80 7.46 0.13
C LEU A 46 9.70 6.73 0.90
N ASN A 47 8.94 7.51 1.68
CA ASN A 47 7.65 7.13 2.22
C ASN A 47 6.55 7.68 1.31
N TYR A 48 5.57 6.84 1.03
CA TYR A 48 4.40 7.15 0.23
C TYR A 48 3.17 7.08 1.14
N ASP A 49 2.35 8.12 1.14
CA ASP A 49 1.01 8.12 1.74
C ASP A 49 -0.02 8.22 0.61
N CYS A 50 -0.72 7.11 0.35
CA CYS A 50 -1.56 6.94 -0.83
C CYS A 50 -3.01 6.68 -0.46
N TYR A 51 -3.93 7.24 -1.24
CA TYR A 51 -5.36 7.01 -1.10
C TYR A 51 -5.88 6.27 -2.32
N ILE A 52 -6.25 5.00 -2.13
CA ILE A 52 -6.84 4.16 -3.18
C ILE A 52 -8.36 4.18 -3.06
N ASP A 53 -9.07 4.54 -4.13
CA ASP A 53 -10.53 4.47 -4.17
C ASP A 53 -10.97 3.00 -4.17
N ARG A 54 -11.77 2.61 -3.17
CA ARG A 54 -12.12 1.20 -2.94
C ARG A 54 -13.17 0.66 -3.90
N VAL A 55 -13.79 1.51 -4.71
CA VAL A 55 -14.82 1.11 -5.69
C VAL A 55 -14.21 0.95 -7.08
N THR A 56 -13.19 1.74 -7.40
CA THR A 56 -12.55 1.78 -8.71
C THR A 56 -11.18 1.11 -8.73
N GLY A 57 -10.45 1.13 -7.61
CA GLY A 57 -9.05 0.71 -7.51
C GLY A 57 -8.06 1.77 -7.96
N GLU A 58 -8.53 2.96 -8.33
CA GLU A 58 -7.68 4.03 -8.83
C GLU A 58 -6.98 4.78 -7.68
N LEU A 59 -5.76 5.23 -7.92
CA LEU A 59 -5.04 6.14 -7.03
C LEU A 59 -5.70 7.52 -7.06
N ALA A 60 -6.36 7.87 -5.96
CA ALA A 60 -7.10 9.12 -5.81
C ALA A 60 -6.23 10.28 -5.30
N GLY A 61 -5.13 9.97 -4.60
CA GLY A 61 -4.21 10.96 -4.06
C GLY A 61 -2.93 10.31 -3.54
N ILE A 62 -1.85 11.08 -3.58
CA ILE A 62 -0.53 10.68 -3.11
C ILE A 62 0.19 11.89 -2.50
N ASP A 63 0.84 11.65 -1.37
CA ASP A 63 1.88 12.51 -0.83
C ASP A 63 3.16 11.68 -0.60
N THR A 64 4.32 12.33 -0.64
CA THR A 64 5.62 11.66 -0.51
C THR A 64 6.56 12.43 0.40
N MET A 65 7.26 11.71 1.26
CA MET A 65 8.33 12.25 2.10
C MET A 65 9.64 11.47 1.88
N PRO A 66 10.80 12.15 1.82
CA PRO A 66 12.09 11.48 1.87
C PRO A 66 12.21 10.60 3.12
N GLN A 67 12.84 9.45 2.99
CA GLN A 67 13.21 8.65 4.15
C GLN A 67 14.47 9.26 4.80
N GLU A 68 14.32 9.70 6.05
CA GLU A 68 15.38 10.37 6.83
C GLU A 68 16.36 9.37 7.45
N ASP A 69 15.90 8.16 7.74
CA ASP A 69 16.72 7.07 8.27
C ASP A 69 16.45 5.75 7.52
N PRO A 70 17.33 5.37 6.57
CA PRO A 70 17.22 4.11 5.82
C PRO A 70 17.32 2.87 6.71
N GLU A 71 17.90 2.96 7.90
CA GLU A 71 17.99 1.85 8.86
C GLU A 71 16.72 1.71 9.71
N ALA A 72 15.90 2.76 9.81
CA ALA A 72 14.57 2.75 10.41
C ALA A 72 13.50 2.18 9.47
N PHE A 73 13.86 1.12 8.74
CA PHE A 73 13.03 0.47 7.72
C PHE A 73 11.84 -0.26 8.36
N GLU A 74 10.85 0.51 8.80
CA GLU A 74 9.69 0.06 9.56
C GLU A 74 8.59 -0.51 8.63
N GLY A 75 7.68 -1.27 9.23
CA GLY A 75 6.53 -1.88 8.56
C GLY A 75 6.74 -3.33 8.12
N ASP A 76 5.67 -3.94 7.66
CA ASP A 76 5.63 -5.35 7.22
C ASP A 76 5.95 -5.45 5.73
N LEU A 77 6.65 -6.51 5.30
CA LEU A 77 7.01 -6.67 3.89
C LEU A 77 5.74 -6.84 3.05
N CYS A 78 5.57 -5.99 2.02
CA CYS A 78 4.35 -6.02 1.20
C CYS A 78 4.10 -7.39 0.58
N ALA A 79 5.16 -8.07 0.13
CA ALA A 79 5.05 -9.43 -0.43
C ALA A 79 4.53 -10.46 0.60
N GLU A 80 4.86 -10.32 1.88
CA GLU A 80 4.37 -11.23 2.92
C GLU A 80 2.89 -11.00 3.18
N LEU A 81 2.47 -9.74 3.31
CA LEU A 81 1.06 -9.37 3.48
C LEU A 81 0.18 -9.88 2.32
N LEU A 82 0.64 -9.72 1.08
CA LEU A 82 -0.10 -10.18 -0.09
C LEU A 82 -0.19 -11.72 -0.16
N ARG A 83 0.87 -12.44 0.23
CA ARG A 83 0.85 -13.92 0.29
C ARG A 83 -0.06 -14.45 1.39
N GLU A 84 -0.20 -13.74 2.50
CA GLU A 84 -1.12 -14.14 3.58
C GLU A 84 -2.58 -14.02 3.15
N GLU A 85 -2.94 -12.97 2.43
CA GLU A 85 -4.28 -12.80 1.87
C GLU A 85 -4.62 -13.91 0.87
N GLU A 86 -3.69 -14.25 -0.04
CA GLU A 86 -3.90 -15.33 -1.01
C GLU A 86 -4.15 -16.70 -0.36
N LYS A 87 -3.67 -16.91 0.87
CA LYS A 87 -3.92 -18.15 1.63
C LYS A 87 -5.25 -18.13 2.38
N ALA A 88 -5.81 -16.96 2.64
CA ALA A 88 -7.04 -16.78 3.40
C ALA A 88 -8.30 -16.73 2.51
N ALA A 89 -8.14 -16.47 1.21
CA ALA A 89 -9.18 -16.46 0.19
C ALA A 89 -9.52 -17.86 -0.36
#